data_AF-A0AAV8WUB2-F1
#
_entry.id   AF-A0AAV8WUB2-F1
#
_cell.length_a   1.000
_cell.length_b   1.000
_cell.length_c   1.000
_cell.angle_alpha   90.00
_cell.angle_beta   90.00
_cell.angle_gamma   90.00
#
_symmetry.space_group_name_H-M   'P 1'
#
loop_
_entity.id
_entity.type
_entity.pdbx_description
1 polymer ?
#
loop_
_entity_poly.entity_id
_entity_poly.type
_entity_poly.pdbx_seq_one_letter_code
_entity_poly.pdbx_strand_id
1 'polypeptide(L)'
;MSRIDGDNNAAKKEIATTRRETSGRPPLLINDQTRICFNWNVSILNEITAIENDPTCLRLNVLTQTSSHSCAICDAVENLQKLTIQCRVIVFVTKNIYISECVRVCQQHLDENNMLIGQLMAGLRLNFKISKLPKTSSWIKNVPELERSGDKVFCKSCAKIIVYEEKFQVDQHLKTSIRKAKLQKIKSGPVKQSVKITYQNVGNQIRSETEVFHQDLCKALVAALNKLRNTQFKEFLQKYCNQNIHEEYTIRKKNVHAVYKMVIQEIKVSLDNDSFYIIVDESTDTYGRNIAHLIIGALQKNNP
;
A
#
# COMPACT_ATOMS: atom_id res chain seq x y z
N MET A 1 23.58 -13.99 -25.99
CA MET A 1 23.70 -13.75 -24.53
C MET A 1 23.78 -12.25 -24.31
N SER A 2 23.01 -11.72 -23.35
CA SER A 2 22.91 -10.28 -23.13
C SER A 2 23.70 -9.86 -21.90
N ARG A 3 24.31 -8.67 -21.95
CA ARG A 3 24.94 -8.05 -20.79
C ARG A 3 23.90 -7.61 -19.76
N ILE A 4 24.27 -7.69 -18.49
CA ILE A 4 23.42 -7.25 -17.37
C ILE A 4 24.13 -6.22 -16.48
N ASP A 5 25.40 -5.91 -16.75
CA ASP A 5 26.17 -4.81 -16.17
C ASP A 5 25.70 -3.42 -16.64
N GLY A 6 26.13 -2.35 -15.95
CA GLY A 6 25.74 -0.96 -16.25
C GLY A 6 24.39 -0.48 -15.67
N ASP A 7 24.20 0.84 -15.61
CA ASP A 7 23.06 1.51 -14.95
C ASP A 7 21.74 1.32 -15.71
N ASN A 8 21.81 1.31 -17.05
CA ASN A 8 20.65 1.05 -17.93
C ASN A 8 20.05 -0.36 -17.76
N ASN A 9 20.73 -1.26 -17.05
CA ASN A 9 20.27 -2.61 -16.78
C ASN A 9 19.80 -2.80 -15.32
N ALA A 10 19.61 -1.73 -14.53
CA ALA A 10 19.20 -1.79 -13.12
C ALA A 10 17.95 -2.66 -12.88
N ALA A 11 16.89 -2.48 -13.68
CA ALA A 11 15.67 -3.29 -13.58
C ALA A 11 15.95 -4.78 -13.90
N LYS A 12 16.84 -5.06 -14.85
CA LYS A 12 17.24 -6.44 -15.17
C LYS A 12 18.04 -7.07 -14.03
N LYS A 13 18.96 -6.31 -13.42
CA LYS A 13 19.74 -6.74 -12.25
C LYS A 13 18.81 -7.09 -11.08
N GLU A 14 17.85 -6.22 -10.77
CA GLU A 14 16.92 -6.43 -9.66
C GLU A 14 16.05 -7.68 -9.85
N ILE A 15 15.49 -7.89 -11.05
CA ILE A 15 14.69 -9.08 -11.37
C ILE A 15 15.57 -10.34 -11.34
N ALA A 16 16.78 -10.28 -11.88
CA ALA A 16 17.72 -11.39 -11.86
C ALA A 16 18.12 -11.80 -10.43
N THR A 17 18.44 -10.82 -9.57
CA THR A 17 18.77 -11.04 -8.15
C THR A 17 17.58 -11.62 -7.40
N THR A 18 16.38 -11.03 -7.55
CA THR A 18 15.14 -11.54 -6.94
C THR A 18 14.90 -13.01 -7.31
N ARG A 19 15.05 -13.37 -8.59
CA ARG A 19 14.82 -14.75 -9.07
C ARG A 19 15.80 -15.72 -8.44
N ARG A 20 17.04 -15.30 -8.19
CA ARG A 20 18.06 -16.12 -7.51
C ARG A 20 17.73 -16.31 -6.04
N GLU A 21 17.38 -15.25 -5.33
CA GLU A 21 16.95 -15.28 -3.92
C GLU A 21 15.74 -16.21 -3.74
N THR A 22 14.71 -16.04 -4.58
CA THR A 22 13.50 -16.89 -4.57
C THR A 22 13.81 -18.36 -4.88
N SER A 23 14.92 -18.63 -5.59
CA SER A 23 15.37 -19.98 -5.90
C SER A 23 16.38 -20.52 -4.88
N GLY A 24 16.60 -19.83 -3.76
CA GLY A 24 17.59 -20.20 -2.74
C GLY A 24 19.03 -20.20 -3.24
N ARG A 25 19.33 -19.48 -4.33
CA ARG A 25 20.67 -19.40 -4.91
C ARG A 25 21.42 -18.21 -4.32
N PRO A 26 22.75 -18.31 -4.12
CA PRO A 26 23.54 -17.21 -3.58
C PRO A 26 23.44 -15.97 -4.48
N PRO A 27 23.51 -14.75 -3.89
CA PRO A 27 23.55 -13.49 -4.63
C PRO A 27 24.62 -13.53 -5.70
N LEU A 28 24.28 -13.08 -6.91
CA LEU A 28 25.26 -13.01 -8.00
C LEU A 28 26.05 -11.72 -7.87
N LEU A 29 27.37 -11.81 -7.71
CA LEU A 29 28.25 -10.65 -7.91
C LEU A 29 28.26 -10.30 -9.40
N ILE A 30 27.50 -9.28 -9.78
CA ILE A 30 27.38 -8.84 -11.17
C ILE A 30 28.62 -8.01 -11.52
N ASN A 31 29.42 -8.51 -12.44
CA ASN A 31 30.56 -7.83 -13.04
C ASN A 31 30.39 -7.69 -14.56
N ASP A 32 31.34 -7.05 -15.23
CA ASP A 32 31.29 -6.72 -16.66
C ASP A 32 31.31 -7.93 -17.60
N GLN A 33 31.62 -9.11 -17.05
CA GLN A 33 31.64 -10.40 -17.75
C GLN A 33 30.34 -11.18 -17.54
N THR A 34 29.49 -10.72 -16.62
CA THR A 34 28.23 -11.38 -16.28
C THR A 34 27.25 -11.22 -17.43
N ARG A 35 26.84 -12.35 -18.01
CA ARG A 35 25.86 -12.38 -19.10
C ARG A 35 24.70 -13.30 -18.77
N ILE A 36 23.56 -12.95 -19.29
CA ILE A 36 22.34 -13.74 -19.19
C ILE A 36 22.03 -14.42 -20.53
N CYS A 37 21.52 -15.65 -20.47
CA CYS A 37 21.14 -16.37 -21.69
C CYS A 37 19.96 -15.66 -22.38
N PHE A 38 19.79 -15.90 -23.68
CA PHE A 38 18.78 -15.20 -24.49
C PHE A 38 17.36 -15.37 -23.92
N ASN A 39 16.98 -16.60 -23.56
CA ASN A 39 15.66 -16.89 -22.99
C ASN A 39 15.41 -16.17 -21.66
N TRP A 40 16.45 -16.05 -20.82
CA TRP A 40 16.32 -15.34 -19.55
C TRP A 40 16.22 -13.82 -19.77
N ASN A 41 16.97 -13.29 -20.74
CA ASN A 41 16.84 -11.89 -21.15
C ASN A 41 15.44 -11.57 -21.68
N VAL A 42 14.88 -12.40 -22.57
CA VAL A 42 13.51 -12.24 -23.08
C VAL A 42 12.50 -12.32 -21.95
N SER A 43 12.64 -13.29 -21.04
CA SER A 43 11.74 -13.43 -19.88
C SER A 43 11.80 -12.23 -18.93
N ILE A 44 12.97 -11.65 -18.70
CA ILE A 44 13.13 -10.44 -17.88
C ILE A 44 12.52 -9.24 -18.59
N LEU A 45 12.75 -9.08 -19.90
CA LEU A 45 12.17 -7.99 -20.69
C LEU A 45 10.63 -8.06 -20.71
N ASN A 46 10.06 -9.25 -20.92
CA ASN A 46 8.61 -9.44 -20.85
C ASN A 46 8.07 -9.11 -19.46
N GLU A 47 8.82 -9.42 -18.39
CA GLU A 47 8.44 -9.03 -17.03
C GLU A 47 8.49 -7.51 -16.87
N ILE A 48 9.54 -6.83 -17.34
CA ILE A 48 9.62 -5.36 -17.34
C ILE A 48 8.43 -4.76 -18.08
N THR A 49 8.13 -5.21 -19.30
CA THR A 49 7.00 -4.74 -20.10
C THR A 49 5.66 -5.00 -19.41
N ALA A 50 5.49 -6.16 -18.75
CA ALA A 50 4.28 -6.46 -18.00
C ALA A 50 4.10 -5.53 -16.78
N ILE A 51 5.20 -5.08 -16.17
CA ILE A 51 5.19 -4.12 -15.06
C ILE A 51 4.89 -2.71 -15.55
N GLU A 52 5.51 -2.31 -16.66
CA GLU A 52 5.30 -0.99 -17.29
C GLU A 52 3.86 -0.78 -17.75
N ASN A 53 3.20 -1.87 -18.18
CA ASN A 53 1.81 -1.85 -18.64
C ASN A 53 0.78 -2.08 -17.51
N ASP A 54 1.21 -2.29 -16.26
CA ASP A 54 0.29 -2.52 -15.13
C ASP A 54 -0.24 -1.18 -14.59
N PRO A 55 -1.56 -0.90 -14.71
CA PRO A 55 -2.14 0.36 -14.24
C PRO A 55 -2.12 0.53 -12.71
N THR A 56 -1.79 -0.53 -11.96
CA THR A 56 -1.62 -0.48 -10.50
C THR A 56 -0.20 -0.10 -10.07
N CYS A 57 0.75 -0.01 -11.00
CA CYS A 57 2.11 0.41 -10.73
C CYS A 57 2.29 1.92 -10.89
N LEU A 58 2.94 2.55 -9.92
CA LEU A 58 3.36 3.96 -10.02
C LEU A 58 4.74 4.03 -10.66
N ARG A 59 4.85 4.81 -11.74
CA ARG A 59 6.13 5.16 -12.36
C ARG A 59 6.64 6.46 -11.75
N LEU A 60 7.80 6.39 -11.10
CA LEU A 60 8.45 7.54 -10.50
C LEU A 60 9.76 7.83 -11.23
N ASN A 61 9.99 9.08 -11.59
CA ASN A 61 11.31 9.52 -12.01
C ASN A 61 12.10 9.76 -10.73
N VAL A 62 13.13 8.95 -10.46
CA VAL A 62 13.88 9.06 -9.22
C VAL A 62 15.23 9.70 -9.52
N LEU A 63 15.55 10.76 -8.78
CA LEU A 63 16.89 11.30 -8.77
C LEU A 63 17.80 10.34 -8.01
N THR A 64 18.82 9.82 -8.69
CA THR A 64 19.81 8.92 -8.10
C THR A 64 21.13 9.63 -7.89
N GLN A 65 21.79 9.30 -6.79
CA GLN A 65 23.10 9.81 -6.42
C GLN A 65 24.12 8.68 -6.59
N THR A 66 25.27 8.99 -7.17
CA THR A 66 26.33 8.02 -7.49
C THR A 66 27.01 7.48 -6.23
N SER A 67 27.15 8.32 -5.21
CA SER A 67 27.69 7.95 -3.89
C SER A 67 26.97 8.74 -2.81
N SER A 68 26.69 8.12 -1.65
CA SER A 68 26.11 8.81 -0.48
C SER A 68 26.94 10.01 0.01
N HIS A 69 28.21 10.08 -0.39
CA HIS A 69 29.18 11.11 -0.03
C HIS A 69 29.48 12.12 -1.15
N SER A 70 28.77 12.06 -2.29
CA SER A 70 28.99 12.99 -3.41
C SER A 70 27.75 13.84 -3.70
N CYS A 71 27.87 14.95 -4.41
CA CYS A 71 26.72 15.73 -4.85
C CYS A 71 25.95 14.95 -5.92
N ALA A 72 24.63 14.86 -5.81
CA ALA A 72 23.78 14.17 -6.77
C ALA A 72 23.73 14.81 -8.18
N ILE A 73 24.29 16.01 -8.35
CA ILE A 73 24.28 16.76 -9.61
C ILE A 73 25.67 16.77 -10.26
N CYS A 74 26.73 17.06 -9.48
CA CYS A 74 28.09 17.22 -10.02
C CYS A 74 29.14 16.30 -9.39
N ASP A 75 28.74 15.34 -8.55
CA ASP A 75 29.63 14.41 -7.84
C ASP A 75 30.69 15.06 -6.92
N ALA A 76 30.61 16.36 -6.64
CA ALA A 76 31.50 17.03 -5.67
C ALA A 76 31.30 16.47 -4.25
N VAL A 77 32.36 16.39 -3.45
CA VAL A 77 32.30 15.81 -2.09
C VAL A 77 32.27 16.87 -0.97
N GLU A 78 32.42 18.14 -1.33
CA GLU A 78 32.52 19.25 -0.39
C GLU A 78 31.20 20.03 -0.26
N ASN A 79 31.00 20.66 0.90
CA ASN A 79 29.86 21.55 1.20
C ASN A 79 28.50 20.95 0.86
N LEU A 80 28.32 19.67 1.21
CA LEU A 80 27.13 18.88 0.92
C LEU A 80 26.02 19.11 1.94
N GLN A 81 24.83 19.43 1.46
CA GLN A 81 23.62 19.55 2.27
C GLN A 81 22.51 18.65 1.76
N LYS A 82 21.64 18.21 2.68
CA LYS A 82 20.40 17.51 2.32
C LYS A 82 19.39 18.53 1.80
N LEU A 83 18.61 18.14 0.79
CA LEU A 83 17.54 18.98 0.29
C LEU A 83 16.39 19.08 1.31
N THR A 84 15.88 20.29 1.48
CA THR A 84 14.72 20.55 2.35
C THR A 84 13.49 19.80 1.85
N ILE A 85 12.53 19.51 2.73
CA ILE A 85 11.25 18.90 2.34
C ILE A 85 10.54 19.77 1.30
N GLN A 86 10.53 21.10 1.53
CA GLN A 86 9.94 22.06 0.60
C GLN A 86 10.56 21.97 -0.79
N CYS A 87 11.89 21.90 -0.90
CA CYS A 87 12.57 21.71 -2.19
C CYS A 87 12.17 20.38 -2.85
N ARG A 88 12.15 19.28 -2.10
CA ARG A 88 11.79 17.95 -2.65
C ARG A 88 10.33 17.91 -3.14
N VAL A 89 9.40 18.51 -2.40
CA VAL A 89 7.98 18.60 -2.79
C VAL A 89 7.82 19.45 -4.04
N ILE A 90 8.46 20.63 -4.11
CA ILE A 90 8.39 21.51 -5.28
C ILE A 90 8.92 20.79 -6.52
N VAL A 91 10.06 20.08 -6.41
CA VAL A 91 10.62 19.31 -7.53
C VAL A 91 9.68 18.18 -7.96
N PHE A 92 9.05 17.49 -7.00
CA PHE A 92 8.08 16.45 -7.31
C PHE A 92 6.84 17.00 -8.03
N VAL A 93 6.24 18.08 -7.52
CA VAL A 93 5.04 18.68 -8.12
C VAL A 93 5.33 19.28 -9.49
N THR A 94 6.47 19.96 -9.65
CA THR A 94 6.78 20.70 -10.88
C THR A 94 7.40 19.83 -11.99
N LYS A 95 8.13 18.77 -11.63
CA LYS A 95 8.89 17.95 -12.59
C LYS A 95 8.58 16.45 -12.53
N ASN A 96 7.70 16.01 -11.63
CA ASN A 96 7.43 14.60 -11.37
C ASN A 96 8.72 13.80 -11.07
N ILE A 97 9.64 14.42 -10.33
CA ILE A 97 10.89 13.80 -9.90
C ILE A 97 10.84 13.60 -8.39
N TYR A 98 10.91 12.33 -7.98
CA TYR A 98 11.06 11.94 -6.60
C TYR A 98 12.53 12.04 -6.18
N ILE A 99 12.79 12.74 -5.08
CA ILE A 99 14.11 12.89 -4.46
C ILE A 99 14.07 12.27 -3.07
N SER A 100 14.95 11.30 -2.81
CA SER A 100 15.10 10.69 -1.48
C SER A 100 15.70 11.66 -0.46
N GLU A 101 15.37 11.51 0.83
CA GLU A 101 15.90 12.35 1.91
C GLU A 101 17.42 12.25 2.09
N CYS A 102 18.00 11.13 1.69
CA CYS A 102 19.43 10.90 1.78
C CYS A 102 20.23 11.62 0.68
N VAL A 103 19.54 12.19 -0.32
CA VAL A 103 20.20 12.86 -1.45
C VAL A 103 20.85 14.14 -0.98
N ARG A 104 22.14 14.29 -1.29
CA ARG A 104 22.94 15.46 -0.96
C ARG A 104 23.28 16.26 -2.20
N VAL A 105 23.29 17.58 -2.05
CA VAL A 105 23.64 18.53 -3.09
C VAL A 105 24.59 19.58 -2.50
N CYS A 106 25.62 19.99 -3.24
CA CYS A 106 26.52 21.04 -2.80
C CYS A 106 25.90 22.44 -2.98
N GLN A 107 26.36 23.41 -2.18
CA GLN A 107 25.80 24.77 -2.10
C GLN A 107 25.72 25.48 -3.47
N GLN A 108 26.64 25.21 -4.40
CA GLN A 108 26.65 25.81 -5.74
C GLN A 108 25.42 25.50 -6.61
N HIS A 109 24.61 24.51 -6.21
CA HIS A 109 23.36 24.17 -6.90
C HIS A 109 22.10 24.62 -6.14
N LEU A 110 22.29 25.30 -5.02
CA LEU A 110 21.23 25.84 -4.19
C LEU A 110 21.19 27.36 -4.34
N ASP A 111 19.99 27.92 -4.36
CA ASP A 111 19.80 29.35 -4.20
C ASP A 111 19.88 29.77 -2.72
N GLU A 112 19.67 31.05 -2.46
CA GLU A 112 19.64 31.65 -1.12
C GLU A 112 18.57 31.05 -0.19
N ASN A 113 17.54 30.39 -0.75
CA ASN A 113 16.45 29.74 -0.02
C ASN A 113 16.65 28.22 0.14
N ASN A 114 17.84 27.70 -0.17
CA ASN A 114 18.14 26.26 -0.20
C ASN A 114 17.26 25.47 -1.20
N MET A 115 16.85 26.12 -2.28
CA MET A 115 16.10 25.51 -3.38
C MET A 115 17.03 25.22 -4.55
N LEU A 116 16.73 24.16 -5.32
CA LEU A 116 17.51 23.84 -6.51
C LEU A 116 17.40 24.97 -7.55
N ILE A 117 18.54 25.48 -8.00
CA ILE A 117 18.60 26.52 -9.03
C ILE A 117 17.87 26.02 -10.29
N GLY A 118 16.88 26.78 -10.75
CA GLY A 118 15.93 26.35 -11.79
C GLY A 118 16.57 25.91 -13.11
N GLN A 119 17.76 26.42 -13.46
CA GLN A 119 18.51 26.03 -14.66
C GLN A 119 19.06 24.59 -14.58
N LEU A 120 19.38 24.10 -13.38
CA LEU A 120 19.90 22.74 -13.15
C LEU A 120 18.81 21.68 -13.25
N MET A 121 17.54 22.07 -13.15
CA MET A 121 16.39 21.16 -13.24
C MET A 121 16.26 20.50 -14.62
N ALA A 122 16.84 21.08 -15.68
CA ALA A 122 16.81 20.52 -17.02
C ALA A 122 17.87 19.40 -17.24
N GLY A 123 18.91 19.35 -16.41
CA GLY A 123 20.06 18.45 -16.58
C GLY A 123 20.16 17.31 -15.56
N LEU A 124 19.12 17.07 -14.77
CA LEU A 124 19.15 16.03 -13.74
C LEU A 124 19.33 14.63 -14.35
N ARG A 125 20.28 13.86 -13.81
CA ARG A 125 20.45 12.44 -14.14
C ARG A 125 19.32 11.63 -13.51
N LEU A 126 18.28 11.37 -14.31
CA LEU A 126 17.11 10.63 -13.88
C LEU A 126 17.26 9.14 -14.17
N ASN A 127 16.91 8.33 -13.18
CA ASN A 127 16.64 6.91 -13.38
C ASN A 127 15.14 6.65 -13.17
N PHE A 128 14.56 5.87 -14.05
CA PHE A 128 13.17 5.45 -13.91
C PHE A 128 13.12 4.26 -12.95
N LYS A 129 12.45 4.43 -11.81
CA LYS A 129 12.12 3.31 -10.93
C LYS A 129 10.63 3.03 -11.01
N ILE A 130 10.30 1.76 -11.22
CA ILE A 130 8.92 1.30 -11.15
C ILE A 130 8.77 0.61 -9.80
N SER A 131 8.00 1.22 -8.90
CA SER A 131 7.69 0.59 -7.63
C SER A 131 6.48 -0.32 -7.82
N LYS A 132 6.70 -1.63 -7.71
CA LYS A 132 5.61 -2.59 -7.49
C LYS A 132 5.10 -2.43 -6.05
N LEU A 133 3.78 -2.37 -5.86
CA LEU A 133 3.19 -2.75 -4.58
C LEU A 133 3.65 -4.20 -4.23
N PRO A 134 3.84 -4.54 -2.93
CA PRO A 134 4.60 -5.72 -2.49
C PRO A 134 4.29 -7.03 -3.26
N LYS A 135 5.38 -7.74 -3.63
CA LYS A 135 5.45 -9.00 -4.39
C LYS A 135 4.65 -10.13 -3.73
N THR A 136 3.35 -10.19 -3.98
CA THR A 136 2.53 -11.38 -3.64
C THR A 136 1.62 -11.79 -4.81
N SER A 137 1.85 -11.29 -6.04
CA SER A 137 0.87 -11.35 -7.14
C SER A 137 0.99 -12.53 -8.12
N SER A 138 2.08 -13.31 -8.12
CA SER A 138 2.29 -14.37 -9.12
C SER A 138 1.78 -15.76 -8.71
N TRP A 139 1.78 -16.11 -7.43
CA TRP A 139 1.36 -17.45 -6.96
C TRP A 139 -0.11 -17.54 -6.55
N ILE A 140 -0.76 -16.41 -6.22
CA ILE A 140 -2.19 -16.38 -5.86
C ILE A 140 -3.09 -16.51 -7.10
N LYS A 141 -2.65 -16.01 -8.26
CA LYS A 141 -3.47 -15.98 -9.49
C LYS A 141 -3.92 -17.37 -9.96
N ASN A 142 -3.20 -18.43 -9.58
CA ASN A 142 -3.46 -19.80 -10.05
C ASN A 142 -3.99 -20.75 -8.96
N VAL A 143 -4.37 -20.24 -7.78
CA VAL A 143 -4.95 -21.06 -6.70
C VAL A 143 -6.38 -20.60 -6.40
N PRO A 144 -7.42 -21.33 -6.85
CA PRO A 144 -8.82 -20.95 -6.68
C PRO A 144 -9.23 -20.67 -5.23
N GLU A 145 -8.60 -21.37 -4.29
CA GLU A 145 -8.84 -21.35 -2.86
C GLU A 145 -8.23 -20.12 -2.16
N LEU A 146 -7.43 -19.31 -2.85
CA LEU A 146 -6.81 -18.11 -2.31
C LEU A 146 -7.44 -16.84 -2.89
N GLU A 147 -7.53 -15.80 -2.08
CA GLU A 147 -7.95 -14.46 -2.49
C GLU A 147 -6.97 -13.43 -1.95
N ARG A 148 -6.55 -12.49 -2.80
CA ARG A 148 -5.64 -11.42 -2.39
C ARG A 148 -6.44 -10.20 -1.98
N SER A 149 -6.16 -9.67 -0.79
CA SER A 149 -6.67 -8.38 -0.33
C SER A 149 -5.50 -7.52 0.14
N GLY A 150 -4.95 -6.69 -0.75
CA GLY A 150 -3.79 -5.85 -0.45
C GLY A 150 -2.50 -6.65 -0.26
N ASP A 151 -1.89 -6.56 0.93
CA ASP A 151 -0.68 -7.27 1.36
C ASP A 151 -0.96 -8.68 1.92
N LYS A 152 -2.23 -9.02 2.17
CA LYS A 152 -2.66 -10.24 2.85
C LYS A 152 -3.28 -11.26 1.90
N VAL A 153 -3.06 -12.53 2.22
CA VAL A 153 -3.66 -13.66 1.50
C VAL A 153 -4.71 -14.33 2.34
N PHE A 154 -5.88 -14.50 1.75
CA PHE A 154 -7.03 -15.09 2.38
C PHE A 154 -7.27 -16.51 1.83
N CYS A 155 -7.45 -17.47 2.72
CA CYS A 155 -7.85 -18.83 2.34
C CYS A 155 -9.37 -18.97 2.39
N LYS A 156 -10.01 -19.16 1.23
CA LYS A 156 -11.46 -19.38 1.11
C LYS A 156 -11.92 -20.66 1.81
N SER A 157 -11.06 -21.69 1.84
CA SER A 157 -11.37 -23.02 2.40
C SER A 157 -11.56 -23.00 3.92
N CYS A 158 -10.87 -22.10 4.63
CA CYS A 158 -10.94 -22.00 6.09
C CYS A 158 -11.31 -20.61 6.61
N ALA A 159 -11.58 -19.67 5.70
CA ALA A 159 -11.93 -18.27 5.97
C ALA A 159 -10.93 -17.53 6.89
N LYS A 160 -9.63 -17.84 6.77
CA LYS A 160 -8.56 -17.21 7.56
C LYS A 160 -7.56 -16.47 6.69
N ILE A 161 -7.01 -15.40 7.24
CA ILE A 161 -5.83 -14.74 6.67
C ILE A 161 -4.62 -15.62 6.96
N ILE A 162 -3.87 -15.94 5.91
CA ILE A 162 -2.61 -16.64 5.99
C ILE A 162 -1.55 -15.59 6.34
N VAL A 163 -0.89 -15.77 7.48
CA VAL A 163 0.35 -15.07 7.80
C VAL A 163 1.47 -15.91 7.20
N TYR A 164 2.29 -15.32 6.34
CA TYR A 164 3.37 -16.01 5.66
C TYR A 164 4.52 -15.05 5.37
N GLU A 165 5.72 -15.59 5.43
CA GLU A 165 6.97 -14.97 4.95
C GLU A 165 7.42 -15.66 3.66
N GLU A 166 7.13 -16.96 3.54
CA GLU A 166 7.60 -17.83 2.45
C GLU A 166 6.48 -18.69 1.84
N LYS A 167 6.61 -19.05 0.56
CA LYS A 167 5.58 -19.78 -0.20
C LYS A 167 5.18 -21.12 0.44
N PHE A 168 6.14 -21.85 1.01
CA PHE A 168 5.87 -23.20 1.55
C PHE A 168 4.85 -23.18 2.70
N GLN A 169 4.77 -22.07 3.46
CA GLN A 169 3.82 -21.90 4.56
C GLN A 169 2.38 -21.80 4.03
N VAL A 170 2.21 -21.16 2.87
CA VAL A 170 0.93 -21.09 2.16
C VAL A 170 0.53 -22.48 1.64
N ASP A 171 1.47 -23.21 1.03
CA ASP A 171 1.22 -24.56 0.50
C ASP A 171 0.86 -25.55 1.62
N GLN A 172 1.52 -25.46 2.77
CA GLN A 172 1.23 -26.27 3.96
C GLN A 172 -0.15 -25.94 4.55
N HIS A 173 -0.48 -24.64 4.61
CA HIS A 173 -1.79 -24.17 5.04
C HIS A 173 -2.91 -24.70 4.12
N LEU A 174 -2.72 -24.66 2.80
CA LEU A 174 -3.68 -25.19 1.82
C LEU A 174 -3.91 -26.69 1.99
N LYS A 175 -2.84 -27.49 2.12
CA LYS A 175 -2.95 -28.94 2.35
C LYS A 175 -3.76 -29.27 3.61
N THR A 176 -3.59 -28.48 4.67
CA THR A 176 -4.27 -28.69 5.95
C THR A 176 -5.71 -28.16 5.94
N SER A 177 -5.95 -27.01 5.33
CA SER A 177 -7.27 -26.36 5.26
C SER A 177 -8.24 -27.11 4.32
N ILE A 178 -7.76 -27.62 3.19
CA ILE A 178 -8.57 -28.46 2.28
C ILE A 178 -8.95 -29.78 2.96
N ARG A 179 -8.04 -30.41 3.72
CA ARG A 179 -8.35 -31.63 4.48
C ARG A 179 -9.41 -31.38 5.54
N LYS A 180 -9.32 -30.25 6.27
CA LYS A 180 -10.34 -29.84 7.25
C LYS A 180 -11.69 -29.52 6.60
N ALA A 181 -11.70 -28.84 5.45
CA ALA A 181 -12.92 -28.52 4.72
C ALA A 181 -13.63 -29.78 4.16
N LYS A 182 -12.88 -30.78 3.66
CA LYS A 182 -13.45 -32.09 3.27
C LYS A 182 -14.06 -32.84 4.46
N LEU A 183 -13.37 -32.86 5.61
CA LEU A 183 -13.88 -33.47 6.84
C LEU A 183 -15.12 -32.75 7.39
N GLN A 184 -15.23 -31.43 7.22
CA GLN A 184 -16.40 -30.65 7.63
C GLN A 184 -17.59 -30.86 6.67
N LYS A 185 -17.37 -30.93 5.35
CA LYS A 185 -18.41 -31.25 4.36
C LYS A 185 -18.98 -32.67 4.50
N ILE A 186 -18.20 -33.62 5.01
CA ILE A 186 -18.70 -34.97 5.35
C ILE A 186 -19.62 -34.93 6.58
N LYS A 187 -19.43 -33.95 7.49
CA LYS A 187 -20.25 -33.79 8.70
C LYS A 187 -21.50 -32.94 8.50
N SER A 188 -21.57 -32.12 7.45
CA SER A 188 -22.72 -31.28 7.13
C SER A 188 -23.27 -31.65 5.74
N GLY A 189 -24.43 -32.32 5.70
CA GLY A 189 -25.14 -32.70 4.46
C GLY A 189 -25.51 -31.52 3.55
N PRO A 190 -26.09 -31.77 2.36
CA PRO A 190 -26.14 -30.81 1.27
C PRO A 190 -27.17 -29.70 1.53
N VAL A 191 -26.70 -28.48 1.80
CA VAL A 191 -27.55 -27.28 1.81
C VAL A 191 -27.30 -26.48 0.53
N LYS A 192 -28.38 -26.32 -0.26
CA LYS A 192 -28.38 -25.66 -1.57
C LYS A 192 -28.04 -24.17 -1.44
N GLN A 193 -27.15 -23.72 -2.32
CA GLN A 193 -26.65 -22.36 -2.44
C GLN A 193 -27.34 -21.68 -3.64
N SER A 194 -27.84 -20.46 -3.50
CA SER A 194 -27.73 -19.41 -4.54
C SER A 194 -28.36 -18.09 -4.07
N VAL A 195 -27.58 -17.01 -4.07
CA VAL A 195 -28.08 -15.67 -4.38
C VAL A 195 -27.06 -15.03 -5.33
N LYS A 196 -27.52 -14.75 -6.55
CA LYS A 196 -26.78 -14.02 -7.58
C LYS A 196 -26.67 -12.54 -7.17
N ILE A 197 -25.47 -11.99 -7.25
CA ILE A 197 -25.21 -10.56 -7.09
C ILE A 197 -25.44 -9.90 -8.44
N THR A 198 -26.47 -9.05 -8.55
CA THR A 198 -26.65 -8.13 -9.69
C THR A 198 -26.33 -6.73 -9.19
N TYR A 199 -25.45 -6.02 -9.90
CA TYR A 199 -25.17 -4.61 -9.66
C TYR A 199 -26.35 -3.78 -10.18
N GLN A 200 -27.05 -3.08 -9.29
CA GLN A 200 -27.87 -1.93 -9.66
C GLN A 200 -27.53 -0.75 -8.75
N ASN A 201 -27.28 0.38 -9.40
CA ASN A 201 -27.14 1.71 -8.84
C ASN A 201 -28.31 2.03 -7.90
N VAL A 202 -28.05 2.69 -6.79
CA VAL A 202 -29.12 3.27 -5.96
C VAL A 202 -28.82 4.73 -5.67
N GLY A 203 -29.50 5.60 -6.43
CA GLY A 203 -30.03 6.83 -5.86
C GLY A 203 -31.23 6.48 -4.96
N ASN A 204 -31.34 7.19 -3.83
CA ASN A 204 -32.43 7.22 -2.85
C ASN A 204 -33.29 5.94 -2.71
N GLN A 205 -32.91 5.08 -1.76
CA GLN A 205 -33.84 4.11 -1.17
C GLN A 205 -33.89 4.27 0.34
N ILE A 206 -35.10 4.11 0.87
CA ILE A 206 -35.43 4.01 2.29
C ILE A 206 -34.60 2.85 2.85
N ARG A 207 -33.65 3.15 3.74
CA ARG A 207 -32.77 2.16 4.36
C ARG A 207 -33.59 1.26 5.27
N SER A 208 -33.32 -0.04 5.27
CA SER A 208 -34.00 -0.96 6.18
C SER A 208 -33.62 -0.63 7.63
N GLU A 209 -34.52 -0.89 8.57
CA GLU A 209 -34.28 -0.68 10.01
C GLU A 209 -33.04 -1.45 10.51
N THR A 210 -32.76 -2.59 9.88
CA THR A 210 -31.54 -3.39 10.04
C THR A 210 -30.28 -2.67 9.57
N GLU A 211 -30.31 -2.00 8.41
CA GLU A 211 -29.16 -1.23 7.90
C GLU A 211 -28.82 -0.04 8.81
N VAL A 212 -29.85 0.65 9.30
CA VAL A 212 -29.69 1.77 10.25
C VAL A 212 -29.05 1.28 11.55
N PHE A 213 -29.56 0.20 12.13
CA PHE A 213 -28.97 -0.42 13.32
C PHE A 213 -27.49 -0.79 13.11
N HIS A 214 -27.16 -1.43 11.99
CA HIS A 214 -25.77 -1.80 11.71
C HIS A 214 -24.87 -0.59 11.48
N GLN A 215 -25.41 0.52 10.96
CA GLN A 215 -24.67 1.76 10.80
C GLN A 215 -24.39 2.42 12.15
N ASP A 216 -25.38 2.53 13.04
CA ASP A 216 -25.21 3.14 14.36
C ASP A 216 -24.35 2.27 15.28
N LEU A 217 -24.51 0.94 15.21
CA LEU A 217 -23.61 0.01 15.87
C LEU A 217 -22.17 0.16 15.34
N CYS A 218 -21.98 0.35 14.04
CA CYS A 218 -20.67 0.61 13.46
C CYS A 218 -20.10 1.94 13.96
N LYS A 219 -20.89 3.02 14.06
CA LYS A 219 -20.41 4.30 14.62
C LYS A 219 -19.94 4.14 16.07
N ALA A 220 -20.77 3.54 16.92
CA ALA A 220 -20.45 3.31 18.33
C ALA A 220 -19.20 2.43 18.51
N LEU A 221 -19.04 1.41 17.65
CA LEU A 221 -17.93 0.48 17.74
C LEU A 221 -16.69 0.90 16.98
N VAL A 222 -16.73 1.88 16.06
CA VAL A 222 -15.52 2.49 15.48
C VAL A 222 -14.66 3.13 16.56
N ALA A 223 -15.29 3.70 17.59
CA ALA A 223 -14.62 4.18 18.80
C ALA A 223 -14.01 3.05 19.66
N ALA A 224 -14.32 1.77 19.36
CA ALA A 224 -13.95 0.63 20.19
C ALA A 224 -13.78 -0.70 19.40
N LEU A 225 -13.24 -0.67 18.18
CA LEU A 225 -13.33 -1.77 17.18
C LEU A 225 -12.78 -3.11 17.66
N ASN A 226 -11.83 -3.06 18.60
CA ASN A 226 -11.17 -4.24 19.15
C ASN A 226 -12.13 -5.08 20.03
N LYS A 227 -13.23 -4.49 20.51
CA LYS A 227 -14.18 -5.15 21.43
C LYS A 227 -15.07 -6.18 20.74
N LEU A 228 -15.27 -6.11 19.42
CA LEU A 228 -16.05 -7.10 18.66
C LEU A 228 -15.32 -8.45 18.47
N ARG A 229 -14.02 -8.50 18.73
CA ARG A 229 -13.26 -9.75 18.79
C ARG A 229 -13.56 -10.54 20.06
N ASN A 230 -14.09 -9.89 21.08
CA ASN A 230 -14.52 -10.55 22.29
C ASN A 230 -15.89 -11.21 22.04
N THR A 231 -15.90 -12.55 22.03
CA THR A 231 -17.10 -13.35 21.80
C THR A 231 -18.17 -13.11 22.86
N GLN A 232 -17.81 -12.92 24.13
CA GLN A 232 -18.76 -12.63 25.21
C GLN A 232 -19.46 -11.29 25.00
N PHE A 233 -18.71 -10.26 24.57
CA PHE A 233 -19.29 -8.94 24.26
C PHE A 233 -20.24 -8.99 23.07
N LYS A 234 -19.89 -9.76 22.03
CA LYS A 234 -20.75 -9.98 20.86
C LYS A 234 -22.04 -10.70 21.23
N GLU A 235 -21.93 -11.81 21.98
CA GLU A 235 -23.09 -12.60 22.43
C GLU A 235 -24.01 -11.79 23.35
N PHE A 236 -23.44 -10.98 24.25
CA PHE A 236 -24.18 -10.03 25.08
C PHE A 236 -25.02 -9.08 24.22
N LEU A 237 -24.39 -8.39 23.26
CA LEU A 237 -25.10 -7.44 22.42
C LEU A 237 -26.14 -8.12 21.52
N GLN A 238 -25.85 -9.30 20.97
CA GLN A 238 -26.82 -10.08 20.18
C GLN A 238 -28.04 -10.49 21.00
N LYS A 239 -27.83 -10.87 22.27
CA LYS A 239 -28.90 -11.27 23.20
C LYS A 239 -29.83 -10.11 23.56
N TYR A 240 -29.29 -8.92 23.83
CA TYR A 240 -30.10 -7.79 24.32
C TYR A 240 -30.59 -6.85 23.21
N CYS A 241 -29.93 -6.82 22.05
CA CYS A 241 -30.36 -5.99 20.93
C CYS A 241 -31.31 -6.71 19.96
N ASN A 242 -31.53 -8.04 20.08
CA ASN A 242 -32.32 -8.86 19.14
C ASN A 242 -31.89 -8.68 17.66
N GLN A 243 -30.62 -8.33 17.43
CA GLN A 243 -30.08 -8.07 16.11
C GLN A 243 -28.85 -8.94 15.88
N ASN A 244 -28.72 -9.49 14.67
CA ASN A 244 -27.58 -10.33 14.33
C ASN A 244 -26.34 -9.47 14.06
N ILE A 245 -25.44 -9.38 15.04
CA ILE A 245 -24.22 -8.60 14.89
C ILE A 245 -23.24 -9.32 13.98
N HIS A 246 -22.97 -8.70 12.84
CA HIS A 246 -21.98 -9.14 11.87
C HIS A 246 -20.56 -9.16 12.44
N GLU A 247 -19.70 -10.00 11.88
CA GLU A 247 -18.28 -10.04 12.26
C GLU A 247 -17.56 -8.72 11.91
N GLU A 248 -16.49 -8.42 12.65
CA GLU A 248 -15.66 -7.22 12.46
C GLU A 248 -15.30 -7.00 10.98
N TYR A 249 -14.93 -8.06 10.26
CA TYR A 249 -14.62 -7.99 8.83
C TYR A 249 -15.79 -7.49 7.99
N THR A 250 -16.99 -8.02 8.22
CA THR A 250 -18.20 -7.66 7.48
C THR A 250 -18.60 -6.23 7.74
N ILE A 251 -18.51 -5.77 9.00
CA ILE A 251 -18.76 -4.38 9.39
C ILE A 251 -17.72 -3.45 8.76
N ARG A 252 -16.43 -3.81 8.78
CA ARG A 252 -15.35 -3.05 8.12
C ARG A 252 -15.59 -2.92 6.61
N LYS A 253 -15.98 -4.00 5.94
CA LYS A 253 -16.18 -4.01 4.48
C LYS A 253 -17.42 -3.22 4.05
N LYS A 254 -18.54 -3.38 4.76
CA LYS A 254 -19.83 -2.82 4.34
C LYS A 254 -20.09 -1.43 4.91
N ASN A 255 -19.72 -1.18 6.17
CA ASN A 255 -20.25 -0.04 6.92
C ASN A 255 -19.20 1.05 7.13
N VAL A 256 -17.91 0.71 7.28
CA VAL A 256 -16.86 1.70 7.60
C VAL A 256 -16.72 2.76 6.51
N HIS A 257 -16.78 2.39 5.23
CA HIS A 257 -16.69 3.39 4.15
C HIS A 257 -17.88 4.36 4.14
N ALA A 258 -19.08 3.84 4.40
CA ALA A 258 -20.30 4.65 4.48
C ALA A 258 -20.27 5.58 5.70
N VAL A 259 -19.84 5.07 6.86
CA VAL A 259 -19.68 5.86 8.10
C VAL A 259 -18.60 6.91 7.94
N TYR A 260 -17.45 6.57 7.33
CA TYR A 260 -16.38 7.54 7.04
C TYR A 260 -16.89 8.70 6.19
N LYS A 261 -17.56 8.41 5.07
CA LYS A 261 -18.14 9.46 4.21
C LYS A 261 -19.12 10.34 4.96
N MET A 262 -19.97 9.74 5.79
CA MET A 262 -20.96 10.46 6.59
C MET A 262 -20.28 11.38 7.61
N VAL A 263 -19.28 10.90 8.37
CA VAL A 263 -18.54 11.70 9.36
C VAL A 263 -17.75 12.82 8.69
N ILE A 264 -17.09 12.56 7.55
CA ILE A 264 -16.42 13.62 6.79
C ILE A 264 -17.42 14.69 6.32
N GLN A 265 -18.62 14.28 5.92
CA GLN A 265 -19.66 15.23 5.54
C GLN A 265 -20.16 16.05 6.73
N GLU A 266 -20.36 15.42 7.90
CA GLU A 266 -20.70 16.11 9.14
C GLU A 266 -19.62 17.13 9.54
N ILE A 267 -18.34 16.75 9.47
CA ILE A 267 -17.20 17.65 9.71
C ILE A 267 -17.25 18.83 8.74
N LYS A 268 -17.43 18.58 7.43
CA LYS A 268 -17.51 19.65 6.43
C LYS A 268 -18.66 20.62 6.70
N VAL A 269 -19.84 20.09 7.05
CA VAL A 269 -21.00 20.92 7.40
C VAL A 269 -20.73 21.73 8.67
N SER A 270 -20.05 21.15 9.67
CA SER A 270 -19.71 21.86 10.91
C SER A 270 -18.67 22.96 10.73
N LEU A 271 -17.88 22.91 9.66
CA LEU A 271 -16.87 23.92 9.31
C LEU A 271 -17.37 24.91 8.26
N ASP A 272 -18.58 24.71 7.74
CA ASP A 272 -19.12 25.56 6.66
C ASP A 272 -19.43 26.95 7.21
N ASN A 273 -18.91 27.98 6.53
CA ASN A 273 -18.94 29.41 6.91
C ASN A 273 -17.97 29.89 8.01
N ASP A 274 -17.18 29.00 8.63
CA ASP A 274 -16.15 29.40 9.61
C ASP A 274 -14.74 29.33 9.00
N SER A 275 -13.86 30.24 9.42
CA SER A 275 -12.43 30.02 9.22
C SER A 275 -11.99 28.84 10.09
N PHE A 276 -11.08 27.99 9.63
CA PHE A 276 -10.62 26.84 10.41
C PHE A 276 -9.09 26.80 10.46
N TYR A 277 -8.56 26.11 11.46
CA TYR A 277 -7.14 25.82 11.57
C TYR A 277 -6.89 24.31 11.55
N ILE A 278 -5.71 23.93 11.06
CA ILE A 278 -5.24 22.55 11.06
C ILE A 278 -3.89 22.53 11.77
N ILE A 279 -3.79 21.72 12.83
CA ILE A 279 -2.52 21.38 13.46
C ILE A 279 -2.05 20.07 12.85
N VAL A 280 -0.81 20.08 12.36
CA VAL A 280 -0.15 18.92 11.78
C VAL A 280 1.00 18.54 12.69
N ASP A 281 1.01 17.30 13.15
CA ASP A 281 2.13 16.71 13.88
C ASP A 281 2.60 15.46 13.14
N GLU A 282 3.89 15.41 12.82
CA GLU A 282 4.49 14.31 12.07
C GLU A 282 5.39 13.49 12.99
N SER A 283 5.14 12.18 13.04
CA SER A 283 5.98 11.23 13.75
C SER A 283 6.37 10.08 12.84
N THR A 284 7.52 9.47 13.11
CA THR A 284 7.93 8.24 12.44
C THR A 284 7.85 7.11 13.44
N ASP A 285 7.14 6.04 13.09
CA ASP A 285 7.02 4.89 13.99
C ASP A 285 8.31 4.04 14.00
N THR A 286 8.34 3.05 14.89
CA THR A 286 9.48 2.14 15.06
C THR A 286 9.79 1.29 13.82
N TYR A 287 8.91 1.27 12.83
CA TYR A 287 9.09 0.57 11.55
C TYR A 287 9.45 1.53 10.40
N GLY A 288 9.71 2.80 10.68
CA GLY A 288 10.08 3.80 9.68
C GLY A 288 8.90 4.31 8.84
N ARG A 289 7.65 4.08 9.27
CA ARG A 289 6.47 4.63 8.61
C ARG A 289 6.21 6.04 9.13
N ASN A 290 6.01 6.98 8.21
CA ASN A 290 5.62 8.34 8.56
C ASN A 290 4.13 8.38 8.88
N ILE A 291 3.80 8.95 10.03
CA ILE A 291 2.45 9.14 10.56
C ILE A 291 2.22 10.64 10.71
N ALA A 292 1.17 11.16 10.08
CA ALA A 292 0.72 12.53 10.27
C ALA A 292 -0.56 12.54 11.11
N HIS A 293 -0.50 13.21 12.26
CA HIS A 293 -1.64 13.54 13.09
C HIS A 293 -2.20 14.88 12.63
N LEU A 294 -3.48 14.89 12.26
CA LEU A 294 -4.19 16.09 11.81
C LEU A 294 -5.29 16.40 12.82
N ILE A 295 -5.20 17.55 13.47
CA ILE A 295 -6.25 18.08 14.33
C ILE A 295 -6.85 19.29 13.63
N ILE A 296 -8.17 19.28 13.45
CA ILE A 296 -8.91 20.35 12.79
C ILE A 296 -9.78 21.04 13.84
N GLY A 297 -9.76 22.37 13.88
CA GLY A 297 -10.61 23.18 14.76
C GLY A 297 -11.24 24.35 14.00
N ALA A 298 -12.43 24.76 14.42
CA ALA A 298 -13.12 25.94 13.89
C ALA A 298 -12.67 27.20 14.64
N LEU A 299 -12.40 28.30 13.91
CA LEU A 299 -12.10 29.62 14.46
C LEU A 299 -13.40 30.40 14.61
N GLN A 300 -14.03 30.31 15.78
CA GLN A 300 -15.22 31.10 16.08
C GLN A 300 -14.82 32.52 16.45
N LYS A 301 -15.47 33.53 15.85
CA LYS A 301 -15.22 34.97 16.12
C LYS A 301 -15.40 35.40 17.58
N ASN A 302 -16.06 34.58 18.41
CA ASN A 302 -16.53 34.96 19.76
C ASN A 302 -15.95 34.11 20.91
N ASN A 303 -14.89 33.33 20.70
CA ASN A 303 -14.14 32.74 21.81
C ASN A 303 -12.63 32.85 21.51
N PRO A 304 -11.88 33.69 22.24
CA PRO A 304 -10.44 33.87 22.05
C PRO A 304 -9.65 32.58 22.31
#